data_AF-A0A1Q8E7R7-F1
#
_entry.id   AF-A0A1Q8E7R7-F1
#
_cell.length_a   1.000
_cell.length_b   1.000
_cell.length_c   1.000
_cell.angle_alpha   90.00
_cell.angle_beta   90.00
_cell.angle_gamma   90.00
#
_symmetry.space_group_name_H-M   'P 1'
#
loop_
_entity.id
_entity.type
_entity.pdbx_description
1 polymer ?
#
loop_
_entity_poly.entity_id
_entity_poly.type
_entity_poly.pdbx_seq_one_letter_code
_entity_poly.pdbx_strand_id
1 'polypeptide(L)'
;MTQTKKSLFKASFEESLNLQDDGFLQFQKKDVYNKLVNYFKNGKPSFGIRIQSFILTILFPVGLNFMVYVCSRSLHDAHPKELAHPVSQHPILTVEVYLICLLIWLLVVFVGKFVRRAYLLPYRYHFHACTFLIWLVVEFNLLAIDLSLPALSFWGIVAIFGLMFILACRMFAGRVRVLKNLMYGTDFSPNVGHKMASKIAVYGMGILGLGVIIRILLSVFSIKLSDTMTLLGLFLTWMILSLALIAMIIYMEFPFFLQAYYKWTYPEEYREWEGKSLEEWYGKKYLKKHKDLYQTDKVEEKGHV
;
A
#
# COMPACT_ATOMS: atom_id res chain seq x y z
N MET A 1 35.69 -1.43 -15.74
CA MET A 1 34.70 -2.41 -15.27
C MET A 1 33.31 -1.93 -15.64
N THR A 2 32.64 -2.57 -16.59
CA THR A 2 31.22 -2.33 -16.87
C THR A 2 30.43 -2.79 -15.66
N GLN A 3 29.88 -1.85 -14.86
CA GLN A 3 28.97 -2.21 -13.77
C GLN A 3 27.76 -2.92 -14.38
N THR A 4 27.68 -4.23 -14.20
CA THR A 4 26.45 -4.99 -14.45
C THR A 4 25.36 -4.36 -13.60
N LYS A 5 24.25 -3.94 -14.24
CA LYS A 5 23.08 -3.42 -13.52
C LYS A 5 22.58 -4.49 -12.55
N LYS A 6 22.99 -4.41 -11.28
CA LYS A 6 22.55 -5.36 -10.23
C LYS A 6 21.03 -5.27 -10.05
N SER A 7 20.32 -6.39 -10.03
CA SER A 7 18.85 -6.39 -9.85
C SER A 7 18.48 -6.07 -8.40
N LEU A 8 17.32 -5.45 -8.14
CA LEU A 8 16.85 -5.24 -6.76
C LEU A 8 16.51 -6.54 -6.03
N PHE A 9 16.32 -7.66 -6.74
CA PHE A 9 15.86 -8.94 -6.20
C PHE A 9 16.96 -10.01 -6.12
N LYS A 10 18.21 -9.63 -6.40
CA LYS A 10 19.37 -10.54 -6.43
C LYS A 10 20.46 -10.12 -5.42
N ALA A 11 20.12 -9.28 -4.43
CA ALA A 11 21.08 -8.93 -3.39
C ALA A 11 21.34 -10.16 -2.54
N SER A 12 22.60 -10.34 -2.11
CA SER A 12 22.97 -11.29 -1.06
C SER A 12 22.26 -10.97 0.27
N PHE A 13 22.35 -11.89 1.22
CA PHE A 13 21.84 -11.65 2.57
C PHE A 13 22.47 -10.38 3.17
N GLU A 14 23.78 -10.24 3.11
CA GLU A 14 24.53 -9.10 3.65
C GLU A 14 24.13 -7.79 2.96
N GLU A 15 24.04 -7.77 1.63
CA GLU A 15 23.58 -6.59 0.88
C GLU A 15 22.11 -6.25 1.22
N SER A 16 21.27 -7.25 1.49
CA SER A 16 19.86 -7.04 1.85
C SER A 16 19.68 -6.47 3.27
N LEU A 17 20.64 -6.68 4.18
CA LEU A 17 20.63 -6.07 5.52
C LEU A 17 20.73 -4.54 5.45
N ASN A 18 21.39 -3.99 4.44
CA ASN A 18 21.47 -2.54 4.24
C ASN A 18 20.09 -1.90 3.99
N LEU A 19 19.05 -2.66 3.64
CA LEU A 19 17.68 -2.15 3.60
C LEU A 19 17.22 -1.59 4.96
N GLN A 20 17.79 -2.05 6.08
CA GLN A 20 17.45 -1.54 7.41
C GLN A 20 17.75 -0.04 7.55
N ASP A 21 18.64 0.53 6.73
CA ASP A 21 18.95 1.95 6.77
C ASP A 21 17.91 2.82 6.04
N ASP A 22 16.91 2.20 5.39
CA ASP A 22 15.81 2.92 4.75
C ASP A 22 14.80 3.46 5.76
N GLY A 23 14.68 4.79 5.85
CA GLY A 23 13.78 5.44 6.81
C GLY A 23 12.30 5.11 6.63
N PHE A 24 11.82 4.91 5.40
CA PHE A 24 10.43 4.53 5.15
C PHE A 24 10.14 3.09 5.56
N LEU A 25 11.09 2.17 5.33
CA LEU A 25 11.02 0.82 5.86
C LEU A 25 10.96 0.83 7.38
N GLN A 26 11.82 1.60 8.06
CA GLN A 26 11.82 1.69 9.52
C GLN A 26 10.50 2.26 10.07
N PHE A 27 9.91 3.24 9.38
CA PHE A 27 8.57 3.74 9.70
C PHE A 27 7.52 2.62 9.63
N GLN A 28 7.46 1.88 8.52
CA GLN A 28 6.54 0.74 8.37
C GLN A 28 6.79 -0.36 9.41
N LYS A 29 8.06 -0.67 9.72
CA LYS A 29 8.38 -1.65 10.75
C LYS A 29 7.86 -1.23 12.13
N LYS A 30 8.13 0.02 12.52
CA LYS A 30 7.74 0.57 13.82
C LYS A 30 6.22 0.66 13.96
N ASP A 31 5.56 1.23 12.96
CA ASP A 31 4.15 1.59 13.08
C ASP A 31 3.17 0.52 12.64
N VAL A 32 3.61 -0.44 11.82
CA VAL A 32 2.77 -1.52 11.29
C VAL A 32 3.28 -2.89 11.76
N TYR A 33 4.46 -3.32 11.34
CA TYR A 33 4.92 -4.70 11.57
C TYR A 33 5.02 -5.07 13.05
N ASN A 34 5.70 -4.25 13.86
CA ASN A 34 5.92 -4.53 15.29
C ASN A 34 4.59 -4.62 16.06
N LYS A 35 3.57 -3.84 15.67
CA LYS A 35 2.23 -3.93 16.27
C LYS A 35 1.52 -5.21 15.81
N LEU A 36 1.66 -5.58 14.53
CA LEU A 36 1.02 -6.77 13.97
C LEU A 36 1.60 -8.08 14.51
N VAL A 37 2.91 -8.18 14.68
CA VAL A 37 3.60 -9.41 15.17
C VAL A 37 3.00 -9.91 16.49
N ASN A 38 2.63 -9.01 17.39
CA ASN A 38 2.04 -9.35 18.70
C ASN A 38 0.73 -10.15 18.60
N TYR A 39 0.01 -10.04 17.47
CA TYR A 39 -1.21 -10.80 17.21
C TYR A 39 -0.96 -12.19 16.61
N PHE A 40 0.28 -12.51 16.22
CA PHE A 40 0.67 -13.80 15.66
C PHE A 40 1.58 -14.55 16.65
N LYS A 41 1.00 -15.46 17.43
CA LYS A 41 1.74 -16.29 18.39
C LYS A 41 1.88 -17.71 17.87
N ASN A 42 3.10 -18.27 17.93
CA ASN A 42 3.41 -19.65 17.51
C ASN A 42 2.94 -19.98 16.08
N GLY A 43 3.06 -19.01 15.17
CA GLY A 43 2.62 -19.15 13.78
C GLY A 43 1.10 -19.21 13.57
N LYS A 44 0.31 -18.72 14.54
CA LYS A 44 -1.14 -18.61 14.43
C LYS A 44 -1.61 -17.19 14.74
N PRO A 45 -2.55 -16.64 13.95
CA PRO A 45 -3.28 -15.46 14.37
C PRO A 45 -4.07 -15.78 15.65
N SER A 46 -4.06 -14.85 16.59
CA SER A 46 -4.91 -14.86 17.79
C SER A 46 -6.40 -14.96 17.41
N PHE A 47 -7.24 -15.39 18.36
CA PHE A 47 -8.68 -15.45 18.09
C PHE A 47 -9.26 -14.06 17.78
N GLY A 48 -8.84 -13.05 18.56
CA GLY A 48 -9.24 -11.65 18.36
C GLY A 48 -8.92 -11.12 16.97
N ILE A 49 -7.70 -11.33 16.47
CA ILE A 49 -7.34 -10.83 15.13
C ILE A 49 -8.11 -11.55 14.03
N ARG A 50 -8.53 -12.82 14.21
CA ARG A 50 -9.37 -13.51 13.22
C ARG A 50 -10.77 -12.91 13.13
N ILE A 51 -11.40 -12.66 14.28
CA ILE A 51 -12.70 -12.00 14.33
C ILE A 51 -12.58 -10.59 13.74
N GLN A 52 -11.59 -9.82 14.18
CA GLN A 52 -11.33 -8.49 13.66
C GLN A 52 -11.12 -8.51 12.15
N SER A 53 -10.30 -9.43 11.62
CA SER A 53 -10.08 -9.57 10.18
C SER A 53 -11.38 -9.86 9.43
N PHE A 54 -12.22 -10.73 9.96
CA PHE A 54 -13.51 -11.08 9.36
C PHE A 54 -14.45 -9.87 9.32
N ILE A 55 -14.61 -9.17 10.45
CA ILE A 55 -15.42 -7.96 10.55
C ILE A 55 -14.90 -6.88 9.60
N LEU A 56 -13.60 -6.59 9.64
CA LEU A 56 -12.97 -5.58 8.77
C LEU A 56 -13.12 -5.93 7.30
N THR A 57 -13.05 -7.22 6.92
CA THR A 57 -13.26 -7.66 5.54
C THR A 57 -14.67 -7.36 5.04
N ILE A 58 -15.69 -7.59 5.88
CA ILE A 58 -17.08 -7.30 5.54
C ILE A 58 -17.30 -5.79 5.47
N LEU A 59 -16.80 -5.02 6.44
CA LEU A 59 -17.04 -3.58 6.51
C LEU A 59 -16.31 -2.81 5.40
N PHE A 60 -15.06 -3.17 5.10
CA PHE A 60 -14.19 -2.38 4.23
C PHE A 60 -14.13 -2.93 2.80
N PRO A 61 -13.45 -4.05 2.50
CA PRO A 61 -13.45 -4.64 1.17
C PRO A 61 -14.84 -4.83 0.58
N VAL A 62 -15.79 -5.43 1.31
CA VAL A 62 -17.13 -5.66 0.75
C VAL A 62 -17.99 -4.41 0.87
N GLY A 63 -18.22 -3.93 2.10
CA GLY A 63 -19.14 -2.84 2.40
C GLY A 63 -18.70 -1.50 1.82
N LEU A 64 -17.52 -0.99 2.16
CA LEU A 64 -17.07 0.34 1.73
C LEU A 64 -16.92 0.44 0.20
N ASN A 65 -16.38 -0.58 -0.49
CA ASN A 65 -16.33 -0.58 -1.97
C ASN A 65 -17.75 -0.64 -2.55
N PHE A 66 -18.62 -1.48 -1.99
CA PHE A 66 -20.03 -1.52 -2.42
C PHE A 66 -20.71 -0.16 -2.26
N MET A 67 -20.38 0.60 -1.21
CA MET A 67 -20.87 1.97 -1.04
C MET A 67 -20.38 2.91 -2.14
N VAL A 68 -19.17 2.74 -2.69
CA VAL A 68 -18.70 3.53 -3.85
C VAL A 68 -19.54 3.22 -5.09
N TYR A 69 -19.84 1.94 -5.33
CA TYR A 69 -20.78 1.53 -6.37
C TYR A 69 -22.18 2.13 -6.16
N VAL A 70 -22.73 2.07 -4.94
CA VAL A 70 -24.03 2.69 -4.60
C VAL A 70 -24.01 4.19 -4.84
N CYS A 71 -22.91 4.88 -4.50
CA CYS A 71 -22.72 6.29 -4.82
C CYS A 71 -22.74 6.54 -6.34
N SER A 72 -22.02 5.73 -7.13
CA SER A 72 -22.07 5.81 -8.61
C SER A 72 -23.49 5.63 -9.13
N ARG A 73 -24.21 4.63 -8.64
CA ARG A 73 -25.60 4.35 -9.04
C ARG A 73 -26.53 5.52 -8.70
N SER A 74 -26.43 6.04 -7.48
CA SER A 74 -27.22 7.19 -7.01
C SER A 74 -27.02 8.42 -7.90
N LEU A 75 -25.77 8.69 -8.30
CA LEU A 75 -25.46 9.80 -9.22
C LEU A 75 -26.08 9.64 -10.61
N HIS A 76 -26.21 8.42 -11.10
CA HIS A 76 -26.77 8.15 -12.44
C HIS A 76 -28.30 7.98 -12.43
N ASP A 77 -28.91 7.63 -11.29
CA ASP A 77 -30.37 7.55 -11.13
C ASP A 77 -31.00 8.92 -10.79
N ALA A 78 -30.21 9.87 -10.28
CA ALA A 78 -30.65 11.22 -9.96
C ALA A 78 -31.17 11.98 -11.19
N HIS A 79 -32.22 12.78 -11.01
CA HIS A 79 -32.70 13.60 -12.13
C HIS A 79 -31.64 14.66 -12.49
N PRO A 80 -31.41 14.99 -13.78
CA PRO A 80 -30.37 15.96 -14.17
C PRO A 80 -30.49 17.34 -13.51
N LYS A 81 -31.70 17.71 -13.07
CA LYS A 81 -31.99 18.98 -12.36
C LYS A 81 -31.64 18.94 -10.86
N GLU A 82 -31.48 17.75 -10.29
CA GLU A 82 -31.13 17.53 -8.88
C GLU A 82 -29.62 17.41 -8.67
N LEU A 83 -28.88 17.11 -9.75
CA LEU A 83 -27.43 17.07 -9.74
C LEU A 83 -26.85 18.48 -9.77
N ALA A 84 -25.92 18.76 -8.85
CA ALA A 84 -25.14 20.01 -8.88
C ALA A 84 -24.31 20.11 -10.18
N HIS A 85 -23.88 18.98 -10.73
CA HIS A 85 -23.07 18.90 -11.94
C HIS A 85 -23.48 17.70 -12.80
N PRO A 86 -23.37 17.80 -14.15
CA PRO A 86 -23.64 16.67 -15.02
C PRO A 86 -22.67 15.51 -14.75
N VAL A 87 -23.14 14.29 -15.01
CA VAL A 87 -22.37 13.05 -14.96
C VAL A 87 -22.39 12.40 -16.34
N SER A 88 -21.42 11.54 -16.66
CA SER A 88 -21.44 10.74 -17.88
C SER A 88 -22.78 10.03 -18.10
N GLN A 89 -23.18 9.86 -19.36
CA GLN A 89 -24.45 9.19 -19.69
C GLN A 89 -24.50 7.71 -19.28
N HIS A 90 -23.35 7.05 -19.23
CA HIS A 90 -23.24 5.64 -18.89
C HIS A 90 -22.29 5.47 -17.72
N PRO A 91 -22.71 4.80 -16.63
CA PRO A 91 -21.84 4.54 -15.49
C PRO A 91 -20.72 3.58 -15.89
N ILE A 92 -19.47 3.94 -15.64
CA ILE A 92 -18.34 3.03 -15.82
C ILE A 92 -18.26 2.03 -14.66
N LEU A 93 -18.56 2.47 -13.43
CA LEU A 93 -18.64 1.60 -12.25
C LEU A 93 -19.99 0.88 -12.18
N THR A 94 -20.17 -0.15 -13.02
CA THR A 94 -21.37 -1.00 -13.00
C THR A 94 -21.30 -2.06 -11.90
N VAL A 95 -22.42 -2.76 -11.66
CA VAL A 95 -22.45 -3.89 -10.72
C VAL A 95 -21.54 -5.02 -11.18
N GLU A 96 -21.46 -5.26 -12.49
CA GLU A 96 -20.58 -6.26 -13.07
C GLU A 96 -19.12 -5.91 -12.83
N VAL A 97 -18.74 -4.63 -12.99
CA VAL A 97 -17.38 -4.16 -12.71
C VAL A 97 -17.04 -4.34 -11.22
N TYR A 98 -17.95 -3.94 -10.32
CA TYR A 98 -17.79 -4.18 -8.88
C TYR A 98 -17.58 -5.68 -8.57
N LEU A 99 -18.43 -6.56 -9.13
CA LEU A 99 -18.34 -8.00 -8.90
C LEU A 99 -17.06 -8.62 -9.46
N ILE A 100 -16.59 -8.14 -10.63
CA ILE A 100 -15.30 -8.55 -11.21
C ILE A 100 -14.15 -8.14 -10.28
N CYS A 101 -14.14 -6.91 -9.79
CA CYS A 101 -13.10 -6.44 -8.88
C CYS A 101 -13.13 -7.21 -7.54
N LEU A 102 -14.32 -7.48 -6.99
CA LEU A 102 -14.49 -8.32 -5.81
C LEU A 102 -13.93 -9.73 -6.05
N LEU A 103 -14.24 -10.34 -7.20
CA LEU A 103 -13.71 -11.66 -7.56
C LEU A 103 -12.18 -11.65 -7.65
N ILE A 104 -11.60 -10.66 -8.33
CA ILE A 104 -10.14 -10.49 -8.43
C ILE A 104 -9.52 -10.35 -7.03
N TRP A 105 -10.10 -9.52 -6.17
CA TRP A 105 -9.61 -9.32 -4.82
C TRP A 105 -9.70 -10.62 -3.99
N LEU A 106 -10.79 -11.38 -4.10
CA LEU A 106 -10.94 -12.68 -3.45
C LEU A 106 -9.90 -13.71 -3.95
N LEU A 107 -9.56 -13.70 -5.23
CA LEU A 107 -8.46 -14.51 -5.78
C LEU A 107 -7.11 -14.11 -5.19
N VAL A 108 -6.84 -12.81 -5.05
CA VAL A 108 -5.61 -12.31 -4.40
C VAL A 108 -5.57 -12.73 -2.92
N VAL A 109 -6.70 -12.65 -2.21
CA VAL A 109 -6.82 -13.15 -0.84
C VAL A 109 -6.55 -14.66 -0.77
N PHE A 110 -7.08 -15.42 -1.71
CA PHE A 110 -6.86 -16.86 -1.81
C PHE A 110 -5.39 -17.18 -2.04
N VAL A 111 -4.72 -16.50 -2.99
CA VAL A 111 -3.28 -16.67 -3.25
C VAL A 111 -2.45 -16.35 -2.01
N GLY A 112 -2.81 -15.31 -1.25
CA GLY A 112 -2.14 -15.00 0.01
C GLY A 112 -2.16 -16.15 1.03
N LYS A 113 -3.16 -17.05 0.99
CA LYS A 113 -3.23 -18.22 1.89
C LYS A 113 -2.12 -19.26 1.66
N PHE A 114 -1.38 -19.18 0.55
CA PHE A 114 -0.17 -20.00 0.34
C PHE A 114 1.00 -19.53 1.21
N VAL A 115 1.02 -18.27 1.64
CA VAL A 115 2.01 -17.73 2.59
C VAL A 115 1.65 -18.19 4.01
N ARG A 116 2.32 -19.25 4.48
CA ARG A 116 2.01 -19.92 5.76
C ARG A 116 3.11 -19.85 6.82
N ARG A 117 4.32 -19.41 6.46
CA ARG A 117 5.44 -19.28 7.42
C ARG A 117 5.14 -18.18 8.44
N ALA A 118 5.42 -18.43 9.71
CA ALA A 118 4.97 -17.57 10.81
C ALA A 118 5.47 -16.13 10.71
N TYR A 119 6.78 -15.95 10.46
CA TYR A 119 7.41 -14.63 10.28
C TYR A 119 6.86 -13.81 9.09
N LEU A 120 6.10 -14.43 8.17
CA LEU A 120 5.47 -13.75 7.03
C LEU A 120 4.00 -13.42 7.21
N LEU A 121 3.35 -13.95 8.26
CA LEU A 121 1.93 -13.72 8.49
C LEU A 121 1.57 -12.23 8.70
N PRO A 122 2.37 -11.41 9.42
CA PRO A 122 2.13 -9.97 9.51
C PRO A 122 2.18 -9.28 8.14
N TYR A 123 3.17 -9.60 7.31
CA TYR A 123 3.30 -9.06 5.95
C TYR A 123 2.10 -9.46 5.08
N ARG A 124 1.64 -10.72 5.18
CA ARG A 124 0.44 -11.19 4.46
C ARG A 124 -0.81 -10.42 4.88
N TYR A 125 -1.00 -10.21 6.18
CA TYR A 125 -2.14 -9.45 6.70
C TYR A 125 -2.15 -8.02 6.12
N HIS A 126 -1.00 -7.35 6.18
CA HIS A 126 -0.83 -6.01 5.62
C HIS A 126 -1.03 -5.98 4.10
N PHE A 127 -0.51 -6.97 3.37
CA PHE A 127 -0.72 -7.12 1.93
C PHE A 127 -2.21 -7.17 1.55
N HIS A 128 -3.05 -7.86 2.32
CA HIS A 128 -4.49 -7.88 2.07
C HIS A 128 -5.15 -6.52 2.33
N ALA A 129 -4.69 -5.77 3.34
CA ALA A 129 -5.14 -4.40 3.56
C ALA A 129 -4.73 -3.46 2.40
N CYS A 130 -3.48 -3.54 1.94
CA CYS A 130 -2.98 -2.74 0.81
C CYS A 130 -3.74 -3.05 -0.49
N THR A 131 -3.97 -4.33 -0.80
CA THR A 131 -4.69 -4.73 -2.02
C THR A 131 -6.16 -4.31 -2.00
N PHE A 132 -6.79 -4.28 -0.83
CA PHE A 132 -8.10 -3.67 -0.65
C PHE A 132 -8.06 -2.16 -0.94
N LEU A 133 -7.11 -1.41 -0.38
CA LEU A 133 -6.99 0.03 -0.61
C LEU A 133 -6.75 0.36 -2.10
N ILE A 134 -5.96 -0.47 -2.80
CA ILE A 134 -5.76 -0.34 -4.24
C ILE A 134 -7.08 -0.52 -5.00
N TRP A 135 -7.86 -1.55 -4.66
CA TRP A 135 -9.18 -1.74 -5.26
C TRP A 135 -10.11 -0.54 -5.01
N LEU A 136 -10.19 -0.06 -3.77
CA LEU A 136 -11.00 1.11 -3.41
C LEU A 136 -10.65 2.34 -4.27
N VAL A 137 -9.35 2.57 -4.51
CA VAL A 137 -8.92 3.68 -5.36
C VAL A 137 -9.21 3.44 -6.84
N VAL A 138 -9.17 2.20 -7.32
CA VAL A 138 -9.64 1.89 -8.68
C VAL A 138 -11.10 2.32 -8.81
N GLU A 139 -11.98 1.98 -7.86
CA GLU A 139 -13.40 2.38 -7.92
C GLU A 139 -13.60 3.89 -7.84
N PHE A 140 -12.90 4.59 -6.93
CA PHE A 140 -12.94 6.05 -6.88
C PHE A 140 -12.45 6.70 -8.17
N ASN A 141 -11.45 6.11 -8.85
CA ASN A 141 -10.98 6.61 -10.14
C ASN A 141 -12.03 6.41 -11.24
N LEU A 142 -12.74 5.28 -11.26
CA LEU A 142 -13.84 5.07 -12.20
C LEU A 142 -14.95 6.09 -11.98
N LEU A 143 -15.33 6.33 -10.71
CA LEU A 143 -16.30 7.36 -10.36
C LEU A 143 -15.85 8.77 -10.74
N ALA A 144 -14.57 9.09 -10.55
CA ALA A 144 -14.01 10.37 -10.94
C ALA A 144 -14.02 10.57 -12.46
N ILE A 145 -13.84 9.51 -13.25
CA ILE A 145 -13.97 9.57 -14.71
C ILE A 145 -15.42 9.91 -15.10
N ASP A 146 -16.41 9.25 -14.50
CA ASP A 146 -17.84 9.52 -14.75
C ASP A 146 -18.18 11.00 -14.50
N LEU A 147 -17.66 11.57 -13.41
CA LEU A 147 -17.83 12.99 -13.05
C LEU A 147 -17.04 13.96 -13.95
N SER A 148 -15.94 13.50 -14.55
CA SER A 148 -15.05 14.34 -15.34
C SER A 148 -15.40 14.38 -16.82
N LEU A 149 -15.99 13.32 -17.37
CA LEU A 149 -16.34 13.18 -18.79
C LEU A 149 -17.22 14.32 -19.34
N PRO A 150 -18.17 14.89 -18.58
CA PRO A 150 -18.95 16.04 -19.07
C PRO A 150 -18.13 17.34 -19.20
N ALA A 151 -17.04 17.46 -18.44
CA ALA A 151 -16.18 18.65 -18.43
C ALA A 151 -14.89 18.49 -19.26
N LEU A 152 -14.43 17.26 -19.44
CA LEU A 152 -13.19 16.91 -20.12
C LEU A 152 -13.46 15.95 -21.28
N SER A 153 -12.77 16.15 -22.41
CA SER A 153 -12.80 15.17 -23.48
C SER A 153 -12.20 13.84 -23.02
N PHE A 154 -12.61 12.74 -23.67
CA PHE A 154 -11.99 11.42 -23.47
C PHE A 154 -10.46 11.49 -23.57
N TRP A 155 -9.94 12.19 -24.58
CA TRP A 155 -8.49 12.41 -24.75
C TRP A 155 -7.87 13.24 -23.63
N GLY A 156 -8.60 14.20 -23.06
CA GLY A 156 -8.16 14.95 -21.88
C GLY A 156 -7.97 14.03 -20.68
N ILE A 157 -8.94 13.14 -20.40
CA ILE A 157 -8.86 12.15 -19.33
C ILE A 157 -7.68 11.20 -19.55
N VAL A 158 -7.54 10.66 -20.78
CA VAL A 158 -6.39 9.81 -21.14
C VAL A 158 -5.06 10.53 -20.93
N ALA A 159 -4.95 11.80 -21.30
CA ALA A 159 -3.73 12.59 -21.09
C ALA A 159 -3.40 12.77 -19.60
N ILE A 160 -4.42 13.01 -18.75
CA ILE A 160 -4.26 13.14 -17.30
C ILE A 160 -3.75 11.83 -16.68
N PHE A 161 -4.40 10.70 -16.96
CA PHE A 161 -3.93 9.39 -16.48
C PHE A 161 -2.55 9.03 -17.04
N GLY A 162 -2.28 9.37 -18.30
CA GLY A 162 -0.97 9.21 -18.92
C GLY A 162 0.13 10.00 -18.18
N LEU A 163 -0.14 11.25 -17.83
CA LEU A 163 0.77 12.07 -17.03
C LEU A 163 0.99 11.49 -15.63
N MET A 164 -0.09 11.07 -14.95
CA MET A 164 0.00 10.41 -13.64
C MET A 164 0.83 9.13 -13.70
N PHE A 165 0.65 8.32 -14.75
CA PHE A 165 1.43 7.11 -14.98
C PHE A 165 2.92 7.42 -15.20
N ILE A 166 3.25 8.42 -16.03
CA ILE A 166 4.64 8.85 -16.23
C ILE A 166 5.26 9.29 -14.90
N LEU A 167 4.55 10.08 -14.09
CA LEU A 167 5.01 10.50 -12.76
C LEU A 167 5.23 9.29 -11.84
N ALA A 168 4.30 8.35 -11.80
CA ALA A 168 4.41 7.10 -11.04
C ALA A 168 5.65 6.29 -11.46
N CYS A 169 5.88 6.11 -12.77
CA CYS A 169 7.05 5.43 -13.30
C CYS A 169 8.35 6.14 -12.90
N ARG A 170 8.39 7.49 -12.97
CA ARG A 170 9.57 8.26 -12.54
C ARG A 170 9.83 8.12 -11.05
N MET A 171 8.79 8.16 -10.22
CA MET A 171 8.89 7.95 -8.77
C MET A 171 9.40 6.55 -8.47
N PHE A 172 8.83 5.52 -9.10
CA PHE A 172 9.24 4.13 -8.91
C PHE A 172 10.67 3.89 -9.37
N ALA A 173 11.07 4.36 -10.55
CA ALA A 173 12.44 4.25 -11.04
C ALA A 173 13.44 4.97 -10.13
N GLY A 174 13.07 6.15 -9.62
CA GLY A 174 13.85 6.88 -8.62
C GLY A 174 14.00 6.08 -7.33
N ARG A 175 12.92 5.49 -6.83
CA ARG A 175 12.91 4.68 -5.61
C ARG A 175 13.74 3.42 -5.74
N VAL A 176 13.61 2.68 -6.85
CA VAL A 176 14.43 1.50 -7.14
C VAL A 176 15.92 1.87 -7.18
N ARG A 177 16.27 3.03 -7.75
CA ARG A 177 17.67 3.49 -7.75
C ARG A 177 18.19 3.73 -6.33
N VAL A 178 17.42 4.41 -5.49
CA VAL A 178 17.79 4.65 -4.08
C VAL A 178 17.99 3.33 -3.34
N LEU A 179 17.05 2.39 -3.44
CA LEU A 179 17.14 1.10 -2.75
C LEU A 179 18.30 0.24 -3.27
N LYS A 180 18.59 0.28 -4.58
CA LYS A 180 19.77 -0.40 -5.15
C LYS A 180 21.06 0.19 -4.61
N ASN A 181 21.18 1.51 -4.57
CA ASN A 181 22.37 2.16 -4.05
C ASN A 181 22.57 1.84 -2.57
N LEU A 182 21.48 1.82 -1.80
CA LEU A 182 21.49 1.44 -0.39
C LEU A 182 22.01 0.01 -0.20
N MET A 183 21.48 -0.95 -0.97
CA MET A 183 21.89 -2.35 -0.85
C MET A 183 23.32 -2.61 -1.34
N TYR A 184 23.74 -1.95 -2.42
CA TYR A 184 24.98 -2.27 -3.12
C TYR A 184 26.14 -1.30 -2.87
N GLY A 185 25.94 -0.24 -2.08
CA GLY A 185 26.98 0.74 -1.75
C GLY A 185 27.52 1.51 -2.96
N THR A 186 26.74 1.66 -4.04
CA THR A 186 27.20 2.38 -5.24
C THR A 186 27.11 3.89 -5.05
N ASP A 187 28.19 4.63 -5.40
CA ASP A 187 28.34 6.08 -5.25
C ASP A 187 27.06 6.88 -5.58
N PHE A 188 26.62 7.69 -4.62
CA PHE A 188 25.39 8.47 -4.70
C PHE A 188 25.69 9.97 -4.81
N SER A 189 25.22 10.58 -5.89
CA SER A 189 24.85 12.00 -5.91
C SER A 189 23.34 12.12 -5.66
N PRO A 190 22.90 12.80 -4.60
CA PRO A 190 21.49 12.94 -4.29
C PRO A 190 20.73 13.64 -5.42
N ASN A 191 19.84 12.91 -6.08
CA ASN A 191 18.83 13.54 -6.91
C ASN A 191 17.82 14.27 -6.01
N VAL A 192 17.44 15.49 -6.42
CA VAL A 192 16.64 16.48 -5.66
C VAL A 192 15.35 15.87 -5.06
N GLY A 193 14.79 14.83 -5.68
CA GLY A 193 13.59 14.12 -5.23
C GLY A 193 13.71 13.39 -3.88
N HIS A 194 14.88 12.85 -3.50
CA HIS A 194 15.06 12.18 -2.20
C HIS A 194 14.98 13.17 -1.03
N LYS A 195 15.55 14.36 -1.24
CA LYS A 195 15.52 15.47 -0.28
C LYS A 195 14.12 16.09 -0.14
N MET A 196 13.24 15.91 -1.13
CA MET A 196 11.83 16.30 -1.07
C MET A 196 10.95 15.22 -0.43
N ALA A 197 11.15 13.94 -0.73
CA ALA A 197 10.32 12.86 -0.19
C ALA A 197 10.42 12.73 1.35
N SER A 198 11.62 12.88 1.93
CA SER A 198 11.78 12.89 3.39
C SER A 198 11.13 14.11 4.04
N LYS A 199 11.13 15.27 3.36
CA LYS A 199 10.42 16.47 3.81
C LYS A 199 8.91 16.31 3.72
N ILE A 200 8.38 15.75 2.63
CA ILE A 200 6.93 15.50 2.47
C ILE A 200 6.42 14.50 3.51
N ALA A 201 7.20 13.48 3.89
CA ALA A 201 6.82 12.56 4.97
C ALA A 201 6.73 13.25 6.35
N VAL A 202 7.57 14.26 6.59
CA VAL A 202 7.54 15.09 7.81
C VAL A 202 6.40 16.11 7.79
N TYR A 203 6.01 16.61 6.60
CA TYR A 203 5.00 17.66 6.44
C TYR A 203 3.65 17.20 5.87
N GLY A 204 3.43 15.90 5.65
CA GLY A 204 2.17 15.36 5.11
C GLY A 204 0.96 15.66 6.01
N MET A 205 1.19 15.75 7.31
CA MET A 205 0.21 16.22 8.31
C MET A 205 -0.10 17.71 8.17
N GLY A 206 0.87 18.51 7.70
CA GLY A 206 0.74 19.94 7.46
C GLY A 206 -0.12 20.28 6.24
N ILE A 207 -0.19 19.42 5.21
CA ILE A 207 -1.02 19.66 4.02
C ILE A 207 -2.51 19.50 4.35
N LEU A 208 -2.88 18.49 5.15
CA LEU A 208 -4.25 18.34 5.67
C LEU A 208 -4.60 19.48 6.63
N GLY A 209 -3.68 19.89 7.50
CA GLY A 209 -3.83 21.07 8.36
C GLY A 209 -4.02 22.36 7.57
N LEU A 210 -3.25 22.54 6.48
CA LEU A 210 -3.37 23.71 5.59
C LEU A 210 -4.71 23.73 4.86
N GLY A 211 -5.21 22.57 4.41
CA GLY A 211 -6.55 22.44 3.81
C GLY A 211 -7.68 22.80 4.79
N VAL A 212 -7.56 22.40 6.06
CA VAL A 212 -8.50 22.78 7.13
C VAL A 212 -8.43 24.28 7.40
N ILE A 213 -7.23 24.87 7.47
CA ILE A 213 -7.03 26.31 7.67
C ILE A 213 -7.60 27.12 6.51
N ILE A 214 -7.36 26.70 5.27
CA ILE A 214 -7.93 27.35 4.06
C ILE A 214 -9.46 27.28 4.08
N ARG A 215 -10.04 26.13 4.47
CA ARG A 215 -11.50 25.97 4.57
C ARG A 215 -12.10 26.86 5.67
N ILE A 216 -11.43 26.99 6.81
CA ILE A 216 -11.83 27.90 7.90
C ILE A 216 -11.76 29.36 7.43
N LEU A 217 -10.67 29.75 6.75
CA LEU A 217 -10.53 31.12 6.21
C LEU A 217 -11.61 31.44 5.17
N LEU A 218 -11.86 30.54 4.21
CA LEU A 218 -12.94 30.71 3.21
C LEU A 218 -14.32 30.83 3.87
N SER A 219 -14.55 30.07 4.94
CA SER A 219 -15.80 30.13 5.73
C SER A 219 -15.93 31.43 6.53
N VAL A 220 -14.84 31.97 7.09
CA VAL A 220 -14.85 33.23 7.86
C VAL A 220 -15.10 34.44 6.95
N PHE A 221 -14.57 34.43 5.72
CA PHE A 221 -14.75 35.53 4.77
C PHE A 221 -16.00 35.39 3.88
N SER A 222 -16.85 34.37 4.10
CA SER A 222 -18.06 34.11 3.30
C SER A 222 -17.79 34.09 1.78
N ILE A 223 -16.58 33.70 1.37
CA ILE A 223 -16.20 33.62 -0.03
C ILE A 223 -16.87 32.38 -0.60
N LYS A 224 -18.01 32.57 -1.28
CA LYS A 224 -18.62 31.52 -2.11
C LYS A 224 -17.70 31.26 -3.30
N LEU A 225 -17.04 30.12 -3.31
CA LEU A 225 -16.42 29.61 -4.53
C LEU A 225 -17.51 29.45 -5.59
N SER A 226 -17.22 29.84 -6.83
CA SER A 226 -18.13 29.53 -7.93
C SER A 226 -18.21 28.02 -8.12
N ASP A 227 -19.31 27.55 -8.70
CA ASP A 227 -19.53 26.13 -9.01
C ASP A 227 -18.35 25.52 -9.80
N THR A 228 -17.78 26.29 -10.74
CA THR A 228 -16.59 25.93 -11.50
C THR A 228 -15.33 25.80 -10.65
N MET A 229 -15.12 26.70 -9.68
CA MET A 229 -13.97 26.62 -8.77
C MET A 229 -14.10 25.45 -7.79
N THR A 230 -15.31 25.12 -7.36
CA THR A 230 -15.59 23.96 -6.52
C THR A 230 -15.30 22.66 -7.27
N LEU A 231 -15.79 22.54 -8.52
CA LEU A 231 -15.52 21.39 -9.38
C LEU A 231 -14.02 21.22 -9.67
N LEU A 232 -13.33 22.32 -10.00
CA LEU A 232 -11.88 22.31 -10.18
C LEU A 232 -11.14 21.89 -8.90
N GLY A 233 -11.58 22.37 -7.74
CA GLY A 233 -11.02 22.00 -6.43
C GLY A 233 -11.17 20.52 -6.11
N LEU A 234 -12.35 19.94 -6.37
CA LEU A 234 -12.61 18.51 -6.23
C LEU A 234 -11.74 17.67 -7.18
N PHE A 235 -11.66 18.09 -8.44
CA PHE A 235 -10.84 17.45 -9.46
C PHE A 235 -9.34 17.44 -9.09
N LEU A 236 -8.80 18.59 -8.66
CA LEU A 236 -7.42 18.71 -8.20
C LEU A 236 -7.15 17.87 -6.94
N THR A 237 -8.09 17.85 -6.01
CA THR A 237 -7.99 17.07 -4.77
C THR A 237 -7.95 15.57 -5.08
N TRP A 238 -8.80 15.09 -5.98
CA TRP A 238 -8.77 13.70 -6.44
C TRP A 238 -7.41 13.33 -7.06
N MET A 239 -6.86 14.18 -7.93
CA MET A 239 -5.52 13.93 -8.52
C MET A 239 -4.42 13.90 -7.45
N ILE A 240 -4.43 14.83 -6.49
CA ILE A 240 -3.44 14.89 -5.41
C ILE A 240 -3.54 13.64 -4.53
N LEU A 241 -4.74 13.22 -4.13
CA LEU A 241 -4.96 12.01 -3.34
C LEU A 241 -4.47 10.75 -4.07
N SER A 242 -4.74 10.66 -5.38
CA SER A 242 -4.28 9.56 -6.21
C SER A 242 -2.75 9.49 -6.28
N LEU A 243 -2.07 10.63 -6.50
CA LEU A 243 -0.62 10.70 -6.50
C LEU A 243 -0.02 10.43 -5.10
N ALA A 244 -0.67 10.89 -4.03
CA ALA A 244 -0.24 10.63 -2.66
C ALA A 244 -0.30 9.13 -2.34
N LEU A 245 -1.34 8.43 -2.78
CA LEU A 245 -1.43 6.98 -2.61
C LEU A 245 -0.35 6.26 -3.42
N ILE A 246 -0.14 6.64 -4.68
CA ILE A 246 0.95 6.11 -5.52
C ILE A 246 2.30 6.31 -4.81
N ALA A 247 2.54 7.50 -4.24
CA ALA A 247 3.74 7.79 -3.47
C ALA A 247 3.86 6.87 -2.25
N MET A 248 2.79 6.70 -1.47
CA MET A 248 2.80 5.83 -0.29
C MET A 248 3.13 4.38 -0.69
N ILE A 249 2.52 3.85 -1.75
CA ILE A 249 2.81 2.49 -2.24
C ILE A 249 4.28 2.36 -2.67
N ILE A 250 4.80 3.31 -3.44
CA ILE A 250 6.18 3.26 -3.95
C ILE A 250 7.21 3.43 -2.84
N TYR A 251 7.04 4.42 -1.97
CA TYR A 251 8.07 4.80 -1.01
C TYR A 251 7.99 4.02 0.29
N MET A 252 6.79 3.61 0.74
CA MET A 252 6.59 2.90 2.00
C MET A 252 6.31 1.41 1.79
N GLU A 253 5.32 1.05 0.98
CA GLU A 253 4.90 -0.35 0.86
C GLU A 253 5.91 -1.22 0.09
N PHE A 254 6.47 -0.68 -1.00
CA PHE A 254 7.45 -1.39 -1.80
C PHE A 254 8.70 -1.86 -1.02
N PRO A 255 9.44 -1.01 -0.28
CA PRO A 255 10.57 -1.49 0.52
C PRO A 255 10.13 -2.43 1.65
N PHE A 256 8.93 -2.25 2.20
CA PHE A 256 8.38 -3.14 3.23
C PHE A 256 8.17 -4.56 2.70
N PHE A 257 7.55 -4.70 1.53
CA PHE A 257 7.40 -6.01 0.88
C PHE A 257 8.71 -6.53 0.29
N LEU A 258 9.65 -5.66 -0.09
CA LEU A 258 11.00 -6.08 -0.49
C LEU A 258 11.74 -6.73 0.67
N GLN A 259 11.62 -6.19 1.89
CA GLN A 259 12.16 -6.85 3.09
C GLN A 259 11.48 -8.22 3.32
N ALA A 260 10.16 -8.32 3.14
CA ALA A 260 9.45 -9.59 3.25
C ALA A 260 9.98 -10.63 2.23
N TYR A 261 10.26 -10.20 1.01
CA TYR A 261 10.88 -11.01 -0.03
C TYR A 261 12.26 -11.54 0.41
N TYR A 262 13.09 -10.69 1.01
CA TYR A 262 14.41 -11.12 1.49
C TYR A 262 14.33 -12.06 2.70
N LYS A 263 13.42 -11.83 3.64
CA LYS A 263 13.11 -12.80 4.71
C LYS A 263 12.57 -14.13 4.18
N TRP A 264 11.86 -14.11 3.05
CA TRP A 264 11.44 -15.35 2.39
C TRP A 264 12.64 -16.10 1.80
N THR A 265 13.56 -15.36 1.19
CA THR A 265 14.71 -15.86 0.42
C THR A 265 15.83 -16.39 1.32
N TYR A 266 16.14 -15.69 2.41
CA TYR A 266 17.22 -16.02 3.37
C TYR A 266 16.66 -16.24 4.78
N PRO A 267 15.78 -17.24 4.98
CA PRO A 267 14.99 -17.33 6.20
C PRO A 267 15.81 -17.70 7.44
N GLU A 268 16.88 -18.50 7.31
CA GLU A 268 17.72 -18.88 8.46
C GLU A 268 18.67 -17.76 8.83
N GLU A 269 19.29 -17.12 7.83
CA GLU A 269 20.22 -16.02 8.04
C GLU A 269 19.54 -14.83 8.71
N TYR A 270 18.31 -14.49 8.28
CA TYR A 270 17.51 -13.48 8.97
C TYR A 270 17.06 -13.91 10.37
N ARG A 271 16.76 -15.19 10.58
CA ARG A 271 16.38 -15.71 11.90
C ARG A 271 17.52 -15.53 12.90
N GLU A 272 18.72 -15.96 12.51
CA GLU A 272 19.93 -15.86 13.33
C GLU A 272 20.31 -14.41 13.58
N TRP A 273 20.27 -13.56 12.54
CA TRP A 273 20.55 -12.12 12.68
C TRP A 273 19.52 -11.39 13.56
N GLU A 274 18.25 -11.77 13.52
CA GLU A 274 17.21 -11.23 14.44
C GLU A 274 17.24 -11.86 15.84
N GLY A 275 18.14 -12.83 16.09
CA GLY A 275 18.27 -13.51 17.38
C GLY A 275 17.02 -14.32 17.76
N LYS A 276 16.36 -14.93 16.78
CA LYS A 276 15.10 -15.67 16.96
C LYS A 276 15.34 -17.17 17.03
N SER A 277 14.66 -17.86 17.96
CA SER A 277 14.65 -19.33 17.95
C SER A 277 13.88 -19.85 16.72
N LEU A 278 14.11 -21.12 16.36
CA LEU A 278 13.35 -21.77 15.28
C LEU A 278 11.85 -21.76 15.60
N GLU A 279 11.48 -21.91 16.87
CA GLU A 279 10.09 -21.85 17.29
C GLU A 279 9.48 -20.46 17.11
N GLU A 280 10.18 -19.40 17.50
CA GLU A 280 9.71 -18.02 17.32
C GLU A 280 9.55 -17.67 15.84
N TRP A 281 10.48 -18.12 15.00
CA TRP A 281 10.52 -17.79 13.58
C TRP A 281 9.50 -18.56 12.76
N TYR A 282 9.42 -19.88 12.93
CA TYR A 282 8.58 -20.77 12.13
C TYR A 282 7.26 -21.17 12.81
N GLY A 283 7.22 -21.13 14.14
CA GLY A 283 6.11 -21.59 14.96
C GLY A 283 6.10 -23.10 15.23
N LYS A 284 5.68 -23.48 16.44
CA LYS A 284 5.56 -24.87 16.92
C LYS A 284 5.00 -25.87 15.89
N LYS A 285 3.94 -25.50 15.16
CA LYS A 285 3.27 -26.40 14.20
C LYS A 285 4.15 -26.70 13.00
N TYR A 286 4.94 -25.73 12.54
CA TYR A 286 5.83 -25.91 11.40
C TYR A 286 6.98 -26.84 11.78
N LEU A 287 7.61 -26.63 12.94
CA LEU A 287 8.68 -27.49 13.44
C LEU A 287 8.23 -28.94 13.64
N LYS A 288 7.02 -29.17 14.18
CA LYS A 288 6.46 -30.53 14.28
C LYS A 288 6.34 -31.26 12.94
N LYS A 289 6.28 -30.54 11.82
CA LYS A 289 6.22 -31.11 10.47
C LYS A 289 7.61 -31.28 9.81
N HIS A 290 8.62 -30.57 10.30
CA HIS A 290 9.99 -30.56 9.77
C HIS A 290 10.92 -31.06 10.88
N LYS A 291 11.05 -32.39 10.97
CA LYS A 291 11.69 -33.08 12.10
C LYS A 291 13.18 -32.74 12.22
N ASP A 292 13.82 -32.44 11.10
CA ASP A 292 15.19 -31.94 10.97
C ASP A 292 15.38 -30.64 11.77
N LEU A 293 14.58 -29.61 11.48
CA LEU A 293 14.62 -28.34 12.22
C LEU A 293 14.24 -28.51 13.69
N TYR A 294 13.30 -29.40 14.00
CA TYR A 294 12.90 -29.65 15.39
C TYR A 294 14.00 -30.28 16.25
N GLN A 295 14.86 -31.12 15.66
CA GLN A 295 16.00 -31.68 16.37
C GLN A 295 17.06 -30.61 16.65
N THR A 296 17.32 -29.73 15.67
CA THR A 296 18.22 -28.58 15.83
C THR A 296 17.75 -27.65 16.94
N ASP A 297 16.47 -27.27 16.96
CA ASP A 297 15.86 -26.40 17.99
C ASP A 297 16.09 -26.96 19.42
N LYS A 298 15.93 -28.27 19.60
CA LYS A 298 16.19 -28.93 20.90
C LYS A 298 17.66 -28.96 21.31
N VAL A 299 18.57 -28.95 20.35
CA VAL A 299 20.02 -28.90 20.63
C VAL A 299 20.41 -27.47 21.00
N GLU A 300 19.92 -26.47 20.25
CA GLU A 300 20.09 -25.05 20.56
C GLU A 300 19.55 -24.72 21.96
N GLU A 301 18.35 -25.16 22.32
CA GLU A 301 17.77 -24.96 23.67
C GLU A 301 18.64 -25.57 24.78
N LYS A 302 19.29 -26.71 24.54
CA LYS A 302 20.13 -27.39 25.55
C LYS A 302 21.52 -26.79 25.69
N GLY A 303 22.03 -26.11 24.67
CA GLY A 303 23.35 -25.47 24.69
C GLY A 303 23.37 -24.10 25.36
N HIS A 304 22.19 -23.53 25.67
CA HIS A 304 22.01 -22.23 26.32
C HIS A 304 21.53 -22.34 27.79
N VAL A 305 21.49 -23.54 28.37
CA VAL A 305 21.21 -23.80 29.80
C VAL A 305 22.50 -24.05 30.55
#